data_AF-A0A2N3D9V8-F1
#
_entry.id   AF-A0A2N3D9V8-F1
#
_cell.length_a   1.000
_cell.length_b   1.000
_cell.length_c   1.000
_cell.angle_alpha   90.00
_cell.angle_beta   90.00
_cell.angle_gamma   90.00
#
_symmetry.space_group_name_H-M   'P 1'
#
loop_
_entity.id
_entity.type
_entity.pdbx_description
1 polymer ?
#
loop_
_entity_poly.entity_id
_entity_poly.type
_entity_poly.pdbx_seq_one_letter_code
_entity_poly.pdbx_strand_id
1 'polypeptide(L)'
;MDVLIDSHCHLIRTTRSLIAWGTTLHVAVNHLDTVPVSVIAEALAALRASPLTGTEEHHVGAPHRLWDVASQIAARLRSAIPDGEPPSLGVIYILALQLMARADHAALLAAFERVKLPVGAAAHGGEAAG
;
A
#
# COMPACT_ATOMS: atom_id res chain seq x y z
N MET A 1 -4.23 -15.00 7.51
CA MET A 1 -3.82 -15.34 6.13
C MET A 1 -4.78 -14.75 5.09
N ASP A 2 -6.10 -14.77 5.33
CA ASP A 2 -7.15 -14.36 4.37
C ASP A 2 -6.93 -12.99 3.71
N VAL A 3 -6.52 -11.96 4.47
CA VAL A 3 -6.34 -10.60 3.92
C VAL A 3 -5.34 -10.52 2.76
N LEU A 4 -4.23 -11.29 2.81
CA LEU A 4 -3.24 -11.29 1.73
C LEU A 4 -3.80 -12.00 0.49
N ILE A 5 -4.49 -13.12 0.69
CA ILE A 5 -5.09 -13.89 -0.40
C ILE A 5 -6.24 -13.10 -1.05
N ASP A 6 -7.12 -12.51 -0.25
CA ASP A 6 -8.29 -11.75 -0.73
C ASP A 6 -7.85 -10.52 -1.51
N SER A 7 -6.90 -9.76 -0.96
CA SER A 7 -6.36 -8.57 -1.62
C SER A 7 -5.62 -8.94 -2.92
N HIS A 8 -4.89 -10.06 -2.93
CA HIS A 8 -4.23 -10.58 -4.13
C HIS A 8 -5.23 -11.00 -5.21
N CYS A 9 -6.25 -11.78 -4.83
CA CYS A 9 -7.31 -12.22 -5.74
C CYS A 9 -8.08 -11.03 -6.30
N HIS A 10 -8.37 -10.02 -5.47
CA HIS A 10 -9.02 -8.79 -5.90
C HIS A 10 -8.19 -8.04 -6.93
N LEU A 11 -6.88 -7.91 -6.71
CA LEU A 11 -5.97 -7.28 -7.66
C LEU A 11 -5.87 -8.04 -8.99
N ILE A 12 -5.77 -9.37 -8.96
CA ILE A 12 -5.77 -10.20 -10.18
C ILE A 12 -7.09 -10.03 -10.94
N ARG A 13 -8.24 -10.08 -10.27
CA ARG A 13 -9.55 -9.92 -10.93
C ARG A 13 -9.74 -8.53 -11.53
N THR A 14 -9.26 -7.50 -10.83
CA THR A 14 -9.31 -6.11 -11.28
C THR A 14 -8.44 -5.89 -12.51
N THR A 15 -7.20 -6.39 -12.50
CA THR A 15 -6.21 -6.13 -13.55
C THR A 15 -6.20 -7.17 -14.67
N ARG A 16 -6.92 -8.29 -14.48
CA ARG A 16 -6.91 -9.48 -15.35
C ARG A 16 -5.49 -9.96 -15.67
N SER A 17 -4.58 -9.82 -14.72
CA SER A 17 -3.15 -10.11 -14.88
C SER A 17 -2.67 -11.06 -13.79
N LEU A 18 -1.74 -11.96 -14.13
CA LEU A 18 -1.00 -12.74 -13.13
C LEU A 18 0.05 -11.82 -12.48
N ILE A 19 0.01 -11.74 -11.16
CA ILE A 19 0.79 -10.75 -10.39
C ILE A 19 1.62 -11.50 -9.34
N ALA A 20 2.85 -11.06 -9.12
CA ALA A 20 3.67 -11.59 -8.03
C ALA A 20 3.21 -11.05 -6.67
N TRP A 21 3.39 -11.83 -5.61
CA TRP A 21 3.04 -11.40 -4.24
C TRP A 21 3.73 -10.09 -3.82
N GLY A 22 4.99 -9.90 -4.19
CA GLY A 22 5.72 -8.64 -3.92
C GLY A 22 5.10 -7.43 -4.62
N THR A 23 4.65 -7.61 -5.87
CA THR A 23 3.92 -6.56 -6.61
C THR A 23 2.59 -6.25 -5.96
N THR A 24 1.91 -7.26 -5.40
CA THR A 24 0.64 -7.08 -4.68
C THR A 24 0.82 -6.17 -3.47
N LEU A 25 1.83 -6.44 -2.65
CA LEU A 25 2.15 -5.58 -1.51
C LEU A 25 2.57 -4.18 -1.97
N HIS A 26 3.32 -4.08 -3.07
CA HIS A 26 3.72 -2.78 -3.62
C HIS A 26 2.52 -1.94 -4.08
N VAL A 27 1.55 -2.53 -4.75
CA VAL A 27 0.30 -1.87 -5.15
C VAL A 27 -0.51 -1.48 -3.91
N ALA A 28 -0.61 -2.36 -2.91
CA ALA A 28 -1.32 -2.08 -1.68
C ALA A 28 -0.76 -0.84 -0.97
N VAL A 29 0.57 -0.74 -0.83
CA VAL A 29 1.23 0.39 -0.18
C VAL A 29 1.05 1.69 -0.99
N ASN A 30 1.15 1.63 -2.33
CA ASN A 30 0.88 2.78 -3.20
C ASN A 30 -0.60 3.20 -3.22
N HIS A 31 -1.52 2.27 -3.00
CA HIS A 31 -2.93 2.58 -2.80
C HIS A 31 -3.12 3.27 -1.45
N LEU A 32 -2.55 2.72 -0.38
CA LEU A 32 -2.62 3.28 0.98
C LEU A 32 -2.12 4.72 1.04
N ASP A 33 -1.07 5.05 0.29
CA ASP A 33 -0.54 6.42 0.24
C ASP A 33 -1.55 7.45 -0.31
N THR A 34 -2.50 7.02 -1.13
CA THR A 34 -3.58 7.89 -1.64
C THR A 34 -4.78 8.00 -0.70
N VAL A 35 -4.84 7.19 0.35
CA VAL A 35 -5.94 7.19 1.31
C VAL A 35 -5.78 8.37 2.29
N PRO A 36 -6.87 9.09 2.64
CA PRO A 36 -6.82 10.14 3.66
C PRO A 36 -6.31 9.60 5.00
N VAL A 37 -5.43 10.35 5.66
CA VAL A 37 -4.78 9.90 6.90
C VAL A 37 -5.78 9.60 8.03
N SER A 38 -6.94 10.27 8.05
CA SER A 38 -8.03 10.00 9.00
C SER A 38 -8.62 8.60 8.82
N VAL A 39 -8.80 8.14 7.58
CA VAL A 39 -9.29 6.79 7.28
C VAL A 39 -8.25 5.74 7.66
N ILE A 40 -6.96 6.02 7.42
CA ILE A 40 -5.88 5.13 7.84
C ILE A 40 -5.81 5.05 9.37
N ALA A 41 -5.98 6.17 10.07
CA ALA A 41 -6.01 6.23 11.53
C ALA A 41 -7.18 5.42 12.13
N GLU A 42 -8.37 5.54 11.56
CA GLU A 42 -9.54 4.75 11.95
C GLU A 42 -9.30 3.24 11.74
N ALA A 43 -8.76 2.86 10.58
CA ALA A 43 -8.41 1.48 10.29
C ALA A 43 -7.33 0.94 11.25
N LEU A 44 -6.34 1.77 11.63
CA LEU A 44 -5.32 1.41 12.61
C LEU A 44 -5.93 1.18 14.00
N ALA A 45 -6.86 2.03 14.43
CA ALA A 45 -7.56 1.86 15.70
C ALA A 45 -8.38 0.56 15.72
N ALA A 46 -9.11 0.27 14.63
CA ALA A 46 -9.86 -0.98 14.48
C ALA A 46 -8.93 -2.20 14.47
N LEU A 47 -7.78 -2.12 13.79
CA LEU A 47 -6.79 -3.20 13.75
C LEU A 47 -6.21 -3.50 15.14
N ARG A 48 -5.91 -2.47 15.94
CA ARG A 48 -5.42 -2.63 17.32
C ARG A 48 -6.46 -3.25 18.25
N ALA A 49 -7.74 -3.01 17.99
CA ALA A 49 -8.84 -3.63 18.72
C ALA A 49 -9.15 -5.07 18.25
N SER A 50 -8.58 -5.50 17.13
CA SER A 50 -8.81 -6.82 16.54
C SER A 50 -7.84 -7.87 17.09
N PRO A 51 -8.24 -9.14 17.25
CA PRO A 51 -7.37 -10.23 17.68
C PRO A 51 -6.39 -10.71 16.58
N LEU A 52 -5.96 -9.82 15.68
CA LEU A 52 -4.98 -10.12 14.63
C LEU A 52 -3.56 -10.16 15.23
N THR A 53 -3.37 -11.06 16.20
CA THR A 53 -2.10 -11.41 16.83
C THR A 53 -1.58 -12.70 16.21
N GLY A 54 -0.99 -12.59 15.03
CA GLY A 54 -0.29 -13.69 14.37
C GLY A 54 1.22 -13.43 14.39
N THR A 55 2.02 -14.49 14.54
CA THR A 55 3.50 -14.43 14.46
C THR A 55 4.03 -14.86 13.09
N GLU A 56 3.15 -15.07 12.12
CA GLU A 56 3.54 -15.51 10.78
C GLU A 56 4.10 -14.34 9.97
N GLU A 57 5.34 -14.49 9.52
CA GLU A 57 6.00 -13.56 8.60
C GLU A 57 6.15 -14.22 7.23
N HIS A 58 5.83 -13.47 6.18
CA HIS A 58 5.95 -13.93 4.79
C HIS A 58 6.83 -12.97 3.99
N HIS A 59 7.92 -13.48 3.44
CA HIS A 59 8.79 -12.72 2.53
C HIS A 59 8.24 -12.81 1.10
N VAL A 60 7.80 -11.66 0.56
CA VAL A 60 7.14 -11.59 -0.76
C VAL A 60 8.02 -11.01 -1.87
N GLY A 61 9.29 -10.68 -1.58
CA GLY A 61 10.24 -10.16 -2.58
C GLY A 61 9.90 -8.75 -3.09
N ALA A 62 9.43 -7.85 -2.22
CA ALA A 62 9.00 -6.51 -2.61
C ALA A 62 10.18 -5.61 -3.05
N PRO A 63 9.95 -4.64 -3.97
CA PRO A 63 11.00 -3.72 -4.44
C PRO A 63 11.56 -2.84 -3.32
N HIS A 64 12.82 -2.42 -3.44
CA HIS A 64 13.49 -1.53 -2.45
C HIS A 64 12.71 -0.24 -2.14
N ARG A 65 11.97 0.31 -3.11
CA ARG A 65 11.17 1.54 -2.95
C ARG A 65 9.91 1.36 -2.09
N LEU A 66 9.51 0.13 -1.76
CA LEU A 66 8.38 -0.14 -0.87
C LEU A 66 8.59 0.50 0.51
N TRP A 67 9.84 0.46 0.99
CA TRP A 67 10.20 0.96 2.31
C TRP A 67 10.03 2.48 2.42
N ASP A 68 10.37 3.22 1.37
CA ASP A 68 10.28 4.69 1.36
C ASP A 68 8.82 5.15 1.50
N VAL A 69 7.91 4.56 0.72
CA VAL A 69 6.48 4.91 0.76
C VAL A 69 5.86 4.52 2.11
N ALA A 70 6.20 3.33 2.63
CA ALA A 70 5.69 2.89 3.93
C ALA A 70 6.19 3.78 5.09
N SER A 71 7.46 4.21 5.05
CA SER A 71 8.01 5.16 6.01
C SER A 71 7.34 6.54 5.95
N GLN A 72 6.98 7.02 4.75
CA GLN A 72 6.24 8.28 4.60
C GLN A 72 4.82 8.18 5.19
N ILE A 73 4.12 7.07 4.96
CA ILE A 73 2.81 6.81 5.57
C ILE A 73 2.92 6.76 7.10
N ALA A 74 3.96 6.11 7.63
CA ALA A 74 4.23 6.07 9.07
C ALA A 74 4.42 7.47 9.67
N ALA A 75 5.16 8.34 8.97
CA ALA A 75 5.38 9.72 9.38
C ALA A 75 4.07 10.52 9.36
N ARG A 76 3.26 10.40 8.30
CA ARG A 76 1.93 11.04 8.18
C ARG A 76 1.00 10.64 9.33
N LEU A 77 0.97 9.35 9.68
CA LEU A 77 0.16 8.85 10.80
C LEU A 77 0.64 9.41 12.15
N ARG A 78 1.95 9.49 12.36
CA ARG A 78 2.52 10.05 13.58
C ARG A 78 2.14 11.52 13.78
N SER A 79 2.13 12.30 12.70
CA SER A 79 1.69 13.70 12.75
C SER A 79 0.18 13.83 13.03
N ALA A 80 -0.64 12.87 12.59
CA ALA A 80 -2.08 12.89 12.79
C ALA A 80 -2.52 12.32 14.16
N ILE A 81 -1.71 11.47 14.78
CA ILE A 81 -1.99 10.83 16.08
C ILE A 81 -0.77 11.03 17.00
N PRO A 82 -0.52 12.26 17.49
CA PRO A 82 0.71 12.59 18.21
C PRO A 82 0.88 11.82 19.53
N ASP A 83 -0.22 11.43 20.18
CA ASP A 83 -0.21 10.70 21.46
C ASP A 83 -0.23 9.17 21.30
N GLY A 84 -0.24 8.67 20.06
CA GLY A 84 -0.29 7.23 19.78
C GLY A 84 1.09 6.61 19.57
N GLU A 85 1.25 5.34 19.94
CA GLU A 85 2.44 4.58 19.57
C GLU A 85 2.58 4.53 18.04
N PRO A 86 3.76 4.78 17.46
CA PRO A 86 3.94 4.71 16.01
C PRO A 86 3.72 3.29 15.50
N PRO A 87 2.96 3.08 14.41
CA PRO A 87 2.78 1.75 13.85
C PRO A 87 4.11 1.22 13.28
N SER A 88 4.36 -0.08 13.46
CA SER A 88 5.47 -0.75 12.79
C SER A 88 5.21 -0.85 11.28
N LEU A 89 6.26 -1.08 10.49
CA LEU A 89 6.10 -1.29 9.04
C LEU A 89 5.20 -2.50 8.73
N GLY A 90 5.27 -3.57 9.54
CA GLY A 90 4.39 -4.73 9.41
C GLY A 90 2.92 -4.35 9.55
N VAL A 91 2.58 -3.48 10.51
CA VAL A 91 1.21 -2.95 10.68
C VAL A 91 0.78 -2.14 9.46
N ILE A 92 1.67 -1.33 8.88
CA ILE A 92 1.37 -0.55 7.67
C ILE A 92 1.09 -1.47 6.49
N TYR A 93 1.83 -2.57 6.33
CA TYR A 93 1.59 -3.55 5.28
C TYR A 93 0.23 -4.25 5.45
N ILE A 94 -0.13 -4.61 6.68
CA ILE A 94 -1.44 -5.21 6.96
C ILE A 94 -2.57 -4.22 6.62
N LEU A 95 -2.45 -2.96 7.05
CA LEU A 95 -3.42 -1.91 6.74
C LEU A 95 -3.55 -1.69 5.23
N ALA A 96 -2.43 -1.68 4.51
CA ALA A 96 -2.40 -1.54 3.07
C ALA A 96 -3.20 -2.67 2.39
N LEU A 97 -2.98 -3.92 2.80
CA LEU A 97 -3.72 -5.07 2.24
C LEU A 97 -5.21 -5.04 2.60
N GLN A 98 -5.56 -4.65 3.83
CA GLN A 98 -6.96 -4.53 4.28
C GLN A 98 -7.74 -3.48 3.48
N LEU A 99 -7.15 -2.30 3.29
CA LEU A 99 -7.78 -1.23 2.52
C LEU A 99 -7.81 -1.57 1.03
N MET A 100 -6.76 -2.19 0.50
CA MET A 100 -6.75 -2.68 -0.88
C MET A 100 -7.86 -3.72 -1.13
N ALA A 101 -8.09 -4.67 -0.22
CA ALA A 101 -9.15 -5.67 -0.35
C ALA A 101 -10.56 -5.08 -0.46
N ARG A 102 -10.75 -3.83 0.00
CA ARG A 102 -12.02 -3.10 -0.01
C ARG A 102 -12.03 -1.96 -1.03
N ALA A 103 -10.92 -1.73 -1.74
CA ALA A 103 -10.79 -0.64 -2.69
C ALA A 103 -11.70 -0.87 -3.91
N ASP A 104 -12.28 0.20 -4.42
CA ASP A 104 -13.00 0.14 -5.68
C ASP A 104 -12.05 -0.16 -6.85
N HIS A 105 -12.64 -0.63 -7.95
CA HIS A 105 -11.91 -1.07 -9.13
C HIS A 105 -11.03 0.05 -9.74
N ALA A 106 -11.53 1.29 -9.77
CA ALA A 106 -10.84 2.41 -10.41
C ALA A 106 -9.62 2.85 -9.60
N ALA A 107 -9.77 2.96 -8.27
CA ALA A 107 -8.69 3.30 -7.36
C ALA A 107 -7.57 2.24 -7.39
N LEU A 108 -7.94 0.97 -7.46
CA LEU A 108 -6.98 -0.14 -7.51
C LEU A 108 -6.23 -0.20 -8.84
N LEU A 109 -6.93 -0.01 -9.96
CA LEU A 109 -6.30 0.04 -11.27
C LEU A 109 -5.32 1.22 -11.37
N ALA A 110 -5.71 2.40 -10.87
CA ALA A 110 -4.83 3.56 -10.82
C ALA A 110 -3.57 3.31 -9.97
N ALA A 111 -3.70 2.62 -8.83
CA ALA A 111 -2.55 2.22 -8.01
C ALA A 111 -1.63 1.22 -8.74
N PHE A 112 -2.21 0.27 -9.47
CA PHE A 112 -1.44 -0.69 -10.27
C PHE A 112 -0.65 -0.04 -11.39
N GLU A 113 -1.25 0.89 -12.14
CA GLU A 113 -0.57 1.59 -13.23
C GLU A 113 0.56 2.49 -12.72
N ARG A 114 0.41 3.12 -11.53
CA ARG A 114 1.51 3.85 -10.88
C ARG A 114 2.72 2.97 -10.56
N VAL A 115 2.48 1.70 -10.20
CA VAL A 115 3.56 0.74 -9.92
C VAL A 115 4.26 0.26 -11.20
N LYS A 116 3.54 0.20 -12.33
CA LYS A 116 4.11 -0.18 -13.64
C LYS A 116 4.92 0.94 -14.29
N LEU A 117 4.53 2.20 -14.09
CA LEU A 117 5.20 3.33 -14.70
C LEU A 117 6.62 3.49 -14.13
N PRO A 118 7.68 3.43 -14.96
CA PRO A 118 9.00 3.85 -14.52
C PRO A 118 8.92 5.34 -14.15
N VAL A 119 9.24 5.68 -12.90
CA VAL A 119 9.47 7.07 -12.50
C VAL A 119 10.72 7.56 -13.24
N GLY A 120 10.50 8.07 -14.44
CA GLY A 120 11.50 8.49 -15.41
C GLY A 120 10.88 8.93 -16.74
N ALA A 121 9.66 8.49 -17.08
CA ALA A 121 8.99 8.90 -18.32
C ALA A 121 8.34 10.30 -18.27
N ALA A 122 8.22 10.91 -17.09
CA ALA A 122 7.59 12.23 -16.92
C ALA A 122 8.55 13.43 -17.04
N ALA A 123 9.83 13.22 -17.38
CA ALA A 123 10.86 14.27 -17.33
C ALA A 123 11.65 14.52 -18.62
N HIS A 124 11.21 14.06 -19.80
CA HIS A 124 11.87 14.38 -21.09
C HIS A 124 10.85 14.93 -22.11
N GLY A 125 10.25 16.07 -21.76
CA GLY A 125 9.35 16.80 -22.64
C GLY A 125 9.51 18.30 -22.41
N GLY A 126 10.68 18.85 -22.74
CA GLY A 126 10.88 20.30 -22.69
C GLY A 126 12.34 20.72 -22.62
N GLU A 127 13.08 20.60 -23.73
CA GLU A 127 14.07 21.62 -24.07
C GLU A 127 14.23 21.69 -25.59
N ALA A 128 13.47 22.60 -26.18
CA ALA A 128 13.77 23.17 -27.49
C ALA A 128 14.50 24.49 -27.24
N ALA A 129 15.76 24.59 -27.68
CA ALA A 129 16.38 25.78 -28.29
C ALA A 129 17.90 25.62 -28.31
N GLY A 130 18.44 25.47 -29.52
CA GLY A 130 19.87 25.51 -29.84
C GLY A 130 20.02 25.46 -31.35
#